data_AF-A0A2D5VDV2-F1
#
_entry.id   AF-A0A2D5VDV2-F1
#
_cell.length_a   1.000
_cell.length_b   1.000
_cell.length_c   1.000
_cell.angle_alpha   90.00
_cell.angle_beta   90.00
_cell.angle_gamma   90.00
#
_symmetry.space_group_name_H-M   'P 1'
#
loop_
_entity.id
_entity.type
_entity.pdbx_description
1 polymer ?
#
loop_
_entity_poly.entity_id
_entity_poly.type
_entity_poly.pdbx_seq_one_letter_code
_entity_poly.pdbx_strand_id
1 'polypeptide(L)' 'MIFSAVVPAKSNCLDPWESDQEHDQKRNEVEGLFIRWKEFGRIFSRWDQLDRVFSAFGFLVLIVDSLRSC' A
#
# COMPACT_ATOMS: atom_id res chain seq x y z
N MET A 1 6.65 -11.58 22.13
CA MET A 1 6.12 -10.98 20.88
C MET A 1 4.65 -10.68 21.14
N ILE A 2 4.34 -9.50 21.64
CA ILE A 2 2.96 -9.09 21.93
C ILE A 2 2.46 -8.46 20.63
N PHE A 3 1.53 -9.12 19.95
CA PHE A 3 0.88 -8.55 18.78
C PHE A 3 -0.16 -7.55 19.28
N SER A 4 0.18 -6.26 19.23
CA SER A 4 -0.83 -5.20 19.37
C SER A 4 -1.79 -5.31 18.19
N ALA A 5 -3.09 -5.14 18.43
CA ALA A 5 -4.10 -5.37 17.42
C ALA A 5 -4.05 -4.26 16.36
N VAL A 6 -3.78 -4.67 15.12
CA VAL A 6 -3.49 -3.79 13.98
C VAL A 6 -4.72 -3.03 13.51
N VAL A 7 -5.91 -3.63 13.64
CA VAL A 7 -7.15 -3.03 13.17
C VAL A 7 -7.84 -2.32 14.32
N PRO A 8 -8.38 -1.10 14.15
CA PRO A 8 -9.13 -0.43 15.19
C PRO A 8 -10.40 -1.21 15.56
N ALA A 9 -10.76 -1.16 16.84
CA ALA A 9 -12.00 -1.72 17.32
C ALA A 9 -13.20 -1.06 16.64
N LYS A 10 -14.20 -1.87 16.29
CA LYS A 10 -15.45 -1.37 15.69
C LYS A 10 -16.12 -0.37 16.64
N SER A 11 -16.75 0.67 16.11
CA SER A 11 -17.35 1.77 16.89
C SER A 11 -18.39 1.35 17.94
N ASN A 12 -18.99 0.17 17.81
CA ASN A 12 -19.94 -0.39 18.79
C ASN A 12 -19.29 -1.40 19.76
N CYS A 13 -17.96 -1.46 19.83
CA CYS A 13 -17.23 -2.38 20.70
C CYS A 13 -17.28 -1.88 22.15
N LEU A 14 -17.74 -2.74 23.06
CA LEU A 14 -17.91 -2.41 24.49
C LEU A 14 -16.57 -2.31 25.24
N ASP A 15 -15.53 -2.97 24.74
CA ASP A 15 -14.16 -2.90 25.27
C ASP A 15 -13.18 -2.77 24.09
N PRO A 16 -12.94 -1.54 23.60
CA PRO A 16 -12.02 -1.30 22.51
C PRO A 16 -10.59 -1.58 22.97
N TRP A 17 -9.85 -2.42 22.24
CA TRP A 17 -8.42 -2.57 22.47
C TRP A 17 -7.65 -1.31 22.03
N GLU A 18 -6.55 -0.98 22.71
CA GLU A 18 -5.62 0.04 22.21
C GLU A 18 -5.02 -0.44 20.88
N SER A 19 -5.24 0.36 19.83
CA SER A 19 -4.70 0.14 18.49
C SER A 19 -3.87 1.35 18.10
N ASP A 20 -2.72 1.09 17.49
CA ASP A 20 -1.79 2.13 17.05
C ASP A 20 -2.30 2.72 15.72
N GLN A 21 -3.12 3.76 15.82
CA GLN A 21 -3.79 4.37 14.67
C GLN A 21 -2.81 4.92 13.63
N GLU A 22 -1.66 5.43 14.06
CA GLU A 22 -0.62 5.92 13.14
C GLU A 22 -0.04 4.79 12.29
N HIS A 23 0.18 3.61 12.91
CA HIS A 23 0.66 2.44 12.19
C HIS A 23 -0.38 1.89 11.21
N ASP A 24 -1.66 1.87 11.59
CA ASP A 24 -2.76 1.41 10.74
C ASP A 24 -3.00 2.35 9.55
N GLN A 25 -2.94 3.67 9.74
CA GLN A 25 -3.09 4.64 8.66
C GLN A 25 -2.01 4.48 7.60
N LYS A 26 -0.74 4.35 8.03
CA LYS A 26 0.39 4.14 7.12
C LYS A 26 0.30 2.82 6.36
N ARG A 27 -0.24 1.77 7.00
CA ARG A 27 -0.50 0.48 6.36
C ARG A 27 -1.64 0.58 5.35
N ASN A 28 -2.73 1.24 5.67
CA ASN A 28 -3.87 1.45 4.77
C ASN A 28 -3.48 2.26 3.53
N GLU A 29 -2.60 3.25 3.66
CA GLU A 29 -2.04 3.98 2.51
C GLU A 29 -1.24 3.05 1.59
N VAL A 30 -0.36 2.22 2.16
CA VAL A 30 0.44 1.24 1.41
C VAL A 30 -0.47 0.18 0.76
N GLU A 31 -1.40 -0.41 1.50
CA GLU A 31 -2.37 -1.40 0.99
C GLU A 31 -3.27 -0.80 -0.10
N GLY A 32 -3.68 0.47 0.05
CA GLY A 32 -4.41 1.22 -0.97
C GLY A 32 -3.60 1.41 -2.26
N LEU A 33 -2.30 1.65 -2.15
CA LEU A 33 -1.39 1.66 -3.31
C LEU A 33 -1.31 0.27 -3.95
N PHE A 34 -1.15 -0.79 -3.16
CA PHE A 34 -1.09 -2.16 -3.68
C PHE A 34 -2.39 -2.63 -4.33
N ILE A 35 -3.56 -2.28 -3.79
CA ILE A 35 -4.87 -2.59 -4.40
C ILE A 35 -4.97 -1.92 -5.76
N ARG A 36 -4.68 -0.61 -5.82
CA ARG A 36 -4.68 0.16 -7.07
C ARG A 36 -3.69 -0.44 -8.07
N TRP A 37 -2.53 -0.85 -7.58
CA TRP A 37 -1.48 -1.47 -8.39
C TRP A 37 -1.89 -2.84 -8.94
N LYS A 38 -2.57 -3.65 -8.12
CA LYS A 38 -3.06 -4.97 -8.48
C LYS A 38 -4.17 -4.91 -9.52
N GLU A 39 -4.98 -3.85 -9.55
CA GLU A 39 -5.95 -3.60 -10.62
C GLU A 39 -5.29 -3.45 -12.00
N PHE A 40 -4.10 -2.86 -12.07
CA PHE A 40 -3.33 -2.79 -13.31
C PHE A 40 -2.79 -4.17 -13.75
N GLY A 41 -2.68 -5.14 -12.84
CA GLY A 41 -2.19 -6.49 -13.11
C GLY A 41 -2.99 -7.26 -14.17
N ARG A 42 -4.28 -6.95 -14.35
CA ARG A 42 -5.12 -7.59 -15.38
C ARG A 42 -4.77 -7.14 -16.80
N ILE A 43 -4.22 -5.93 -16.96
CA ILE A 43 -3.70 -5.41 -18.23
C ILE A 43 -2.34 -6.05 -18.54
N PHE A 44 -1.60 -6.43 -17.50
CA PHE A 44 -0.22 -6.92 -17.60
C PHE A 44 -0.06 -8.44 -17.71
N SER A 45 -1.08 -9.24 -17.35
CA SER A 45 -1.01 -10.71 -17.36
C SER A 45 -0.79 -11.36 -18.74
N ARG A 46 -0.80 -10.61 -19.85
CA ARG A 46 -0.72 -11.14 -21.22
C ARG A 46 0.66 -11.00 -21.88
N TRP A 47 1.61 -10.33 -21.22
CA TRP A 47 2.91 -9.98 -21.80
C TRP A 47 4.03 -10.40 -20.86
N ASP A 48 4.74 -11.47 -21.23
CA ASP A 48 5.86 -12.05 -20.47
C ASP A 48 7.02 -11.06 -20.21
N GLN A 49 7.15 -10.02 -21.04
CA GLN A 49 8.23 -9.02 -20.94
C GLN A 49 7.87 -7.77 -20.13
N LEU A 50 6.67 -7.71 -19.54
CA LEU A 50 6.18 -6.49 -18.91
C LEU A 50 6.80 -6.22 -17.53
N ASP A 51 7.36 -7.22 -16.87
CA ASP A 51 8.06 -7.07 -15.58
C ASP A 51 9.20 -6.05 -15.64
N ARG A 52 9.92 -6.00 -16.77
CA ARG A 52 11.00 -5.05 -17.02
C ARG A 52 10.50 -3.63 -17.28
N VAL A 53 9.41 -3.49 -18.05
CA VAL A 53 8.77 -2.19 -18.33
C VAL A 53 8.12 -1.63 -17.07
N PHE A 54 7.52 -2.52 -16.27
CA PHE A 54 6.87 -2.20 -15.01
C PHE A 54 7.87 -1.76 -13.94
N SER A 55 8.99 -2.47 -13.80
CA SER A 55 10.10 -2.03 -12.95
C SER A 55 10.64 -0.68 -13.40
N ALA A 56 10.89 -0.49 -14.70
CA ALA A 56 11.35 0.79 -15.25
C ALA A 56 10.34 1.93 -14.98
N PHE A 57 9.04 1.67 -15.09
CA PHE A 57 8.00 2.63 -14.79
C PHE A 57 7.97 3.01 -13.30
N GLY A 58 8.15 2.04 -12.40
CA GLY A 58 8.28 2.29 -10.96
C GLY A 58 9.47 3.19 -10.63
N PHE A 59 10.63 2.94 -11.23
CA PHE A 59 11.80 3.83 -11.10
C PHE A 59 11.51 5.25 -11.63
N LEU A 60 10.80 5.36 -12.76
CA LEU A 60 10.44 6.64 -13.36
C LEU A 60 9.52 7.46 -12.42
N VAL A 61 8.52 6.82 -11.82
CA VAL A 61 7.63 7.46 -10.84
C VAL A 61 8.42 7.94 -9.62
N LEU A 62 9.32 7.13 -9.07
CA LEU A 62 10.16 7.51 -7.94
C LEU A 62 11.11 8.68 -8.26
N ILE A 63 11.69 8.69 -9.47
CA ILE A 63 12.55 9.80 -9.93
C ILE A 63 11.73 11.09 -10.04
N VAL A 64 10.55 11.03 -10.66
CA VAL A 64 9.67 12.21 -10.81
C VAL A 64 9.19 12.71 -9.43
N ASP A 65 8.87 11.81 -8.51
CA ASP A 65 8.47 12.15 -7.15
C ASP A 65 9.62 12.85 -6.38
N SER A 66 10.83 12.30 -6.49
CA SER A 66 12.04 12.91 -5.90
C SER A 66 12.34 14.29 -6.48
N LEU A 67 12.11 14.50 -7.79
CA LEU A 67 12.26 15.80 -8.44
C LEU A 67 11.18 16.81 -8.03
N ARG A 68 9.99 16.36 -7.61
CA ARG A 68 8.89 17.22 -7.15
C ARG A 68 8.95 17.54 -5.66
N SER A 69 9.63 16.73 -4.86
CA SER A 69 9.83 16.96 -3.42
C SER A 69 11.01 17.90 -3.10
N CYS A 70 11.71 18.41 -4.11
CA CYS A 70 12.72 19.47 -4.01
C CYS A 70 12.10 20.81 -4.39
#